data_AF-A0A0A2WEH2-F1
#
_entry.id   AF-A0A0A2WEH2-F1
#
_cell.length_a   1.000
_cell.length_b   1.000
_cell.length_c   1.000
_cell.angle_alpha   90.00
_cell.angle_beta   90.00
_cell.angle_gamma   90.00
#
_symmetry.space_group_name_H-M   'P 1'
#
loop_
_entity.id
_entity.type
_entity.pdbx_description
1 polymer ?
#
loop_
_entity_poly.entity_id
_entity_poly.type
_entity_poly.pdbx_seq_one_letter_code
_entity_poly.pdbx_strand_id
1 'polypeptide(L)'
;MCLAIAAAHHGNAVGLRELRRRFPLSLKGASLKRLIAIAGDLGLQGRPLRLDLDDLSKLTTPCVLHWDLNHYVVLAQVAGDRITILDPSLGRRVLSRADVSKHFTGIALELTPTAEFRPQKAPPSISMRQLTGRVSGLWRSLALVLLLSLALQAFLLMAPFFMQWVVDQVLVAADRELLTVLGLGFGLALLLQVAISLLRGWTVVYLSTRLGLQWMSNVFAHLLRLPLDFFEKRHLGDVTSRMGAVQAIQKTLTTSFVESLIDGLMAVVTLGMMLLYSAELALVTLLAVGLYLGLRALAYRPLRDGTEQQLGAAAKQQSHLLESIRGIQSIKVAGGEPVRRSTYATLMHDTVNREVGLAKLGLGFSAASQLVFGLERIAVVWIGATLALENVFSVGMLVAYLAYKDQFAGRCRGSSTSGSSSACCACTASDWETFCSPSPRRSRGRHRQRN
;
A
#
# COMPACT_ATOMS: atom_id res chain seq x y z
N MET A 1 -11.25 20.06 -3.24
CA MET A 1 -11.43 18.75 -2.57
C MET A 1 -12.71 18.75 -1.76
N CYS A 2 -12.92 19.71 -0.85
CA CYS A 2 -14.14 19.79 -0.02
C CYS A 2 -15.45 19.73 -0.82
N LEU A 3 -15.56 20.51 -1.90
CA LEU A 3 -16.70 20.46 -2.82
C LEU A 3 -16.89 19.09 -3.49
N ALA A 4 -15.81 18.37 -3.79
CA ALA A 4 -15.88 17.03 -4.38
C ALA A 4 -16.43 16.01 -3.36
N ILE A 5 -16.01 16.12 -2.09
CA ILE A 5 -16.50 15.29 -0.99
C ILE A 5 -18.00 15.56 -0.76
N ALA A 6 -18.40 16.84 -0.71
CA ALA A 6 -19.79 17.22 -0.56
C ALA A 6 -20.65 16.75 -1.77
N ALA A 7 -20.18 16.98 -2.99
CA ALA A 7 -20.88 16.52 -4.20
C ALA A 7 -21.00 14.98 -4.26
N ALA A 8 -19.96 14.25 -3.83
CA ALA A 8 -19.98 12.79 -3.77
C ALA A 8 -21.01 12.27 -2.75
N HIS A 9 -21.17 12.94 -1.61
CA HIS A 9 -22.20 12.60 -0.63
C HIS A 9 -23.62 12.76 -1.21
N HIS A 10 -23.84 13.73 -2.09
CA HIS A 10 -25.13 13.90 -2.78
C HIS A 10 -25.27 13.01 -4.04
N GLY A 11 -24.33 12.10 -4.31
CA GLY A 11 -24.39 11.15 -5.42
C GLY A 11 -23.77 11.63 -6.73
N ASN A 12 -23.03 12.74 -6.72
CA ASN A 12 -22.28 13.23 -7.88
C ASN A 12 -20.78 13.00 -7.67
N ALA A 13 -20.28 11.87 -8.17
CA ALA A 13 -18.89 11.44 -8.02
C ALA A 13 -17.98 12.09 -9.07
N VAL A 14 -17.93 13.43 -9.11
CA VAL A 14 -17.02 14.14 -10.02
C VAL A 14 -15.58 13.94 -9.56
N GLY A 15 -14.74 13.41 -10.46
CA GLY A 15 -13.32 13.25 -10.18
C GLY A 15 -12.64 14.58 -9.83
N LEU A 16 -11.75 14.58 -8.82
CA LEU A 16 -11.08 15.80 -8.36
C LEU A 16 -10.33 16.54 -9.49
N ARG A 17 -9.73 15.80 -10.42
CA ARG A 17 -9.06 16.39 -11.59
C ARG A 17 -10.03 17.05 -12.56
N GLU A 18 -11.21 16.49 -12.76
CA GLU A 18 -12.23 17.08 -13.61
C GLU A 18 -12.72 18.41 -13.05
N LEU A 19 -12.94 18.47 -11.73
CA LEU A 19 -13.23 19.71 -11.01
C LEU A 19 -12.10 20.74 -11.17
N ARG A 20 -10.84 20.36 -10.94
CA ARG A 20 -9.70 21.28 -11.11
C ARG A 20 -9.49 21.73 -12.56
N ARG A 21 -9.86 20.89 -13.54
CA ARG A 21 -9.80 21.22 -14.97
C ARG A 21 -10.90 22.20 -15.37
N ARG A 22 -12.15 21.95 -14.95
CA ARG A 22 -13.29 22.85 -15.20
C ARG A 22 -13.12 24.17 -14.46
N PHE A 23 -12.56 24.14 -13.26
CA PHE A 23 -12.42 25.29 -12.37
C PHE A 23 -10.95 25.44 -11.93
N PRO A 24 -10.09 26.03 -12.77
CA PRO A 24 -8.72 26.32 -12.38
C PRO A 24 -8.71 27.29 -11.19
N LEU A 25 -7.92 26.95 -10.18
CA LEU A 25 -7.70 27.74 -8.98
C LEU A 25 -6.36 28.47 -9.07
N SER A 26 -6.27 29.64 -8.44
CA SER A 26 -5.02 30.40 -8.34
C SER A 26 -4.04 29.70 -7.39
N LEU A 27 -2.74 29.95 -7.56
CA LEU A 27 -1.68 29.54 -6.62
C LEU A 27 -1.93 30.09 -5.19
N LYS A 28 -2.68 31.19 -5.06
CA LYS A 28 -3.07 31.79 -3.77
C LYS A 28 -4.26 31.08 -3.08
N GLY A 29 -4.80 30.01 -3.67
CA GLY A 29 -5.92 29.25 -3.11
C GLY A 29 -7.29 29.64 -3.66
N ALA A 30 -8.36 29.15 -2.99
CA ALA A 30 -9.74 29.39 -3.36
C ALA A 30 -10.44 30.30 -2.33
N SER A 31 -11.04 31.39 -2.80
CA SER A 31 -11.89 32.23 -1.95
C SER A 31 -13.27 31.60 -1.74
N LEU A 32 -13.94 31.93 -0.63
CA LEU A 32 -15.30 31.47 -0.34
C LEU A 32 -16.29 31.85 -1.46
N LYS A 33 -16.20 33.07 -1.99
CA LYS A 33 -17.01 33.52 -3.13
C LYS A 33 -16.85 32.60 -4.35
N ARG A 34 -15.62 32.15 -4.61
CA ARG A 34 -15.33 31.25 -5.73
C ARG A 34 -15.81 29.83 -5.45
N LEU A 35 -15.75 29.37 -4.20
CA LEU A 35 -16.35 28.09 -3.79
C LEU A 35 -17.87 28.07 -4.02
N ILE A 36 -18.57 29.15 -3.68
CA ILE A 36 -20.02 29.28 -3.91
C ILE A 36 -20.34 29.27 -5.42
N ALA A 37 -19.59 30.02 -6.24
CA ALA A 37 -19.77 30.01 -7.68
C ALA A 37 -19.57 28.62 -8.29
N ILE A 38 -18.51 27.92 -7.88
CA ILE A 38 -18.23 26.54 -8.34
C ILE A 38 -19.32 25.57 -7.86
N ALA A 39 -19.83 25.74 -6.63
CA ALA A 39 -20.95 24.94 -6.13
C ALA A 39 -22.19 25.14 -7.01
N GLY A 40 -22.53 26.39 -7.36
CA GLY A 40 -23.63 26.71 -8.26
C GLY A 40 -23.50 26.02 -9.62
N ASP A 41 -22.33 26.06 -10.24
CA ASP A 41 -22.05 25.39 -11.52
C ASP A 41 -22.09 23.84 -11.45
N LEU A 42 -22.11 23.28 -10.24
CA LEU A 42 -22.30 21.86 -9.97
C LEU A 42 -23.77 21.52 -9.63
N GLY A 43 -24.66 22.51 -9.60
CA GLY A 43 -26.04 22.37 -9.16
C GLY A 43 -26.21 22.31 -7.64
N LEU A 44 -25.22 22.79 -6.87
CA LEU A 44 -25.30 22.91 -5.41
C LEU A 44 -25.53 24.37 -5.03
N GLN A 45 -26.54 24.63 -4.20
CA GLN A 45 -26.75 25.94 -3.62
C GLN A 45 -25.86 26.10 -2.40
N GLY A 46 -24.95 27.07 -2.45
CA GLY A 46 -24.08 27.43 -1.33
C GLY A 46 -24.71 28.51 -0.46
N ARG A 47 -25.00 28.19 0.80
CA ARG A 47 -25.45 29.17 1.82
C ARG A 47 -24.29 29.47 2.77
N PRO A 48 -23.60 30.62 2.62
CA PRO A 48 -22.57 31.03 3.56
C PRO A 48 -23.22 31.48 4.88
N LEU A 49 -22.69 31.00 5.99
CA LEU A 49 -23.17 31.32 7.34
C LEU A 49 -21.96 31.70 8.20
N ARG A 50 -22.17 32.68 9.07
CA ARG A 50 -21.25 32.98 10.18
C ARG A 50 -21.93 32.49 11.45
N LEU A 51 -21.26 31.62 12.19
CA LEU A 51 -21.82 31.00 13.40
C LEU A 51 -20.74 30.72 14.44
N ASP A 52 -21.19 30.63 15.68
CA ASP A 52 -20.38 30.25 16.83
C ASP A 52 -20.36 28.74 17.02
N LEU A 53 -19.47 28.25 17.89
CA LEU A 53 -19.20 26.82 18.03
C LEU A 53 -20.45 26.00 18.40
N ASP A 54 -21.36 26.59 19.17
CA ASP A 54 -22.55 25.93 19.70
C ASP A 54 -23.59 25.60 18.62
N ASP A 55 -23.61 26.39 17.54
CA ASP A 55 -24.56 26.25 16.44
C ASP A 55 -24.13 25.23 15.37
N LEU A 56 -22.94 24.63 15.49
CA LEU A 56 -22.47 23.58 14.57
C LEU A 56 -23.42 22.38 14.49
N SER A 57 -24.15 22.11 15.58
CA SER A 57 -25.13 21.01 15.64
C SER A 57 -26.39 21.26 14.80
N LYS A 58 -26.68 22.52 14.45
CA LYS A 58 -27.86 22.94 13.68
C LYS A 58 -27.59 22.96 12.18
N LEU A 59 -26.34 22.77 11.76
CA LEU A 59 -25.95 22.81 10.35
C LEU A 59 -26.37 21.56 9.59
N THR A 60 -26.73 21.77 8.32
CA THR A 60 -27.04 20.67 7.40
C THR A 60 -25.73 20.02 6.92
N THR A 61 -25.51 18.76 7.25
CA THR A 61 -24.34 18.00 6.79
C THR A 61 -24.57 17.40 5.40
N PRO A 62 -23.56 17.37 4.50
CA PRO A 62 -22.18 17.82 4.70
C PRO A 62 -22.00 19.34 4.50
N CYS A 63 -21.28 19.97 5.43
CA CYS A 63 -21.00 21.41 5.41
C CYS A 63 -19.50 21.69 5.26
N VAL A 64 -19.09 22.70 4.50
CA VAL A 64 -17.68 23.10 4.42
C VAL A 64 -17.38 24.14 5.49
N LEU A 65 -16.39 23.89 6.33
CA LEU A 65 -15.93 24.81 7.37
C LEU A 65 -14.59 25.43 6.96
N HIS A 66 -14.40 26.70 7.32
CA HIS A 66 -13.12 27.37 7.16
C HIS A 66 -12.24 27.19 8.42
N TRP A 67 -11.00 26.77 8.19
CA TRP A 67 -10.12 26.19 9.21
C TRP A 67 -8.76 26.89 9.19
N ASP A 68 -8.24 27.29 10.36
CA ASP A 68 -6.91 27.89 10.56
C ASP A 68 -6.55 29.06 9.62
N LEU A 69 -7.57 29.77 9.11
CA LEU A 69 -7.46 30.89 8.15
C LEU A 69 -6.74 30.56 6.81
N ASN A 70 -6.39 29.30 6.58
CA ASN A 70 -5.61 28.87 5.42
C ASN A 70 -6.16 27.60 4.75
N HIS A 71 -7.16 26.95 5.34
CA HIS A 71 -7.66 25.66 4.88
C HIS A 71 -9.19 25.55 4.97
N TYR A 72 -9.74 24.54 4.29
CA TYR A 72 -11.16 24.20 4.36
C TYR A 72 -11.31 22.72 4.71
N VAL A 73 -12.21 22.40 5.63
CA VAL A 73 -12.53 21.02 6.03
C VAL A 73 -14.01 20.74 5.79
N VAL A 74 -14.41 19.47 5.65
CA VAL A 74 -15.83 19.10 5.50
C VAL A 74 -16.34 18.51 6.81
N LEU A 75 -17.37 19.11 7.38
CA LEU A 75 -18.11 18.56 8.50
C LEU A 75 -18.97 17.39 8.02
N ALA A 76 -18.71 16.20 8.56
CA ALA A 76 -19.45 15.00 8.23
C ALA A 76 -20.58 14.72 9.22
N GLN A 77 -20.30 14.83 10.52
CA GLN A 77 -21.27 14.52 11.57
C GLN A 77 -20.92 15.24 12.86
N VAL A 78 -21.93 15.73 13.58
CA VAL A 78 -21.83 16.26 14.94
C VAL A 78 -22.60 15.31 15.87
N ALA A 79 -21.90 14.68 16.81
CA ALA A 79 -22.50 13.75 17.78
C ALA A 79 -22.08 14.17 19.20
N GLY A 80 -22.90 15.04 19.82
CA GLY A 80 -22.62 15.59 21.16
C GLY A 80 -21.29 16.35 21.19
N ASP A 81 -20.34 15.84 21.98
CA ASP A 81 -19.00 16.42 22.15
C ASP A 81 -17.98 15.98 21.08
N ARG A 82 -18.34 15.02 20.23
CA ARG A 82 -17.47 14.52 19.16
C ARG A 82 -17.91 15.06 17.81
N ILE A 83 -16.99 15.75 17.14
CA ILE A 83 -17.20 16.32 15.81
C ILE A 83 -16.35 15.54 14.81
N THR A 84 -16.99 14.93 13.82
CA THR A 84 -16.31 14.23 12.73
C THR A 84 -16.10 15.17 11.56
N ILE A 85 -14.84 15.47 11.26
CA ILE A 85 -14.44 16.25 10.09
C ILE A 85 -13.69 15.37 9.09
N LEU A 86 -13.79 15.73 7.82
CA LEU A 86 -13.04 15.17 6.71
C LEU A 86 -12.06 16.25 6.26
N ASP A 87 -10.80 16.08 6.65
CA ASP A 87 -9.70 16.93 6.27
C ASP A 87 -9.12 16.45 4.93
N PRO A 88 -9.06 17.28 3.88
CA PRO A 88 -8.42 16.94 2.60
C PRO A 88 -6.96 16.50 2.71
N SER A 89 -6.25 16.94 3.74
CA SER A 89 -4.82 16.66 3.96
C SER A 89 -4.57 15.48 4.90
N LEU A 90 -5.43 15.28 5.91
CA LEU A 90 -5.25 14.29 6.98
C LEU A 90 -6.32 13.18 6.99
N GLY A 91 -7.34 13.27 6.13
CA GLY A 91 -8.45 12.33 6.06
C GLY A 91 -9.50 12.53 7.16
N ARG A 92 -10.21 11.46 7.51
CA ARG A 92 -11.30 11.51 8.51
C ARG A 92 -10.73 11.64 9.92
N ARG A 93 -11.11 12.71 10.64
CA ARG A 93 -10.73 12.97 12.04
C ARG A 93 -11.98 13.11 12.91
N VAL A 94 -11.88 12.62 14.14
CA VAL A 94 -12.87 12.85 15.19
C VAL A 94 -12.20 13.73 16.23
N LEU A 95 -12.71 14.94 16.41
CA LEU A 95 -12.15 15.94 17.32
C LEU A 95 -13.14 16.25 18.45
N SER A 96 -12.60 16.64 19.60
CA SER A 96 -13.38 17.20 20.71
C SER A 96 -13.83 18.62 20.35
N ARG A 97 -14.91 19.12 20.96
CA ARG A 97 -15.34 20.52 20.77
C ARG A 97 -14.25 21.53 21.12
N ALA A 98 -13.49 21.28 22.19
CA ALA A 98 -12.41 22.15 22.62
C ALA A 98 -11.30 22.28 21.56
N ASP A 99 -11.00 21.19 20.85
CA ASP A 99 -10.00 21.22 19.77
C ASP A 99 -10.55 21.91 18.52
N VAL A 100 -11.81 21.67 18.16
CA VAL A 100 -12.46 22.37 17.03
C VAL A 100 -12.47 23.88 17.26
N SER A 101 -12.71 24.32 18.50
CA SER A 101 -12.74 25.75 18.84
C SER A 101 -11.42 26.49 18.59
N LYS A 102 -10.28 25.81 18.64
CA LYS A 102 -8.97 26.43 18.42
C LYS A 102 -8.73 26.74 16.94
N HIS A 103 -9.41 26.02 16.06
CA HIS A 103 -9.14 26.03 14.62
C HIS A 103 -10.30 26.57 13.78
N PHE A 104 -11.53 26.52 14.31
CA PHE A 104 -12.71 26.98 13.62
C PHE A 104 -12.78 28.51 13.61
N THR A 105 -12.85 29.07 12.41
CA THR A 105 -12.83 30.53 12.20
C THR A 105 -14.21 31.20 12.26
N GLY A 106 -15.28 30.42 12.50
CA GLY A 106 -16.66 30.93 12.54
C GLY A 106 -17.37 31.00 11.19
N ILE A 107 -16.74 30.55 10.10
CA ILE A 107 -17.31 30.60 8.74
C ILE A 107 -17.63 29.18 8.26
N ALA A 108 -18.89 28.99 7.86
CA ALA A 108 -19.39 27.74 7.30
C ALA A 108 -20.11 27.98 5.96
N LEU A 109 -20.14 26.95 5.13
CA LEU A 109 -20.83 26.92 3.86
C LEU A 109 -21.66 25.65 3.77
N GLU A 110 -22.97 25.80 3.95
CA GLU A 110 -23.92 24.73 3.71
C GLU A 110 -24.08 24.53 2.20
N LEU A 111 -24.16 23.26 1.79
CA LEU A 111 -24.32 22.87 0.40
C LEU A 111 -25.57 22.00 0.30
N THR A 112 -26.58 22.48 -0.42
CA THR A 112 -27.80 21.72 -0.68
C THR A 112 -27.99 21.52 -2.17
N PRO A 113 -28.42 20.33 -2.63
CA PRO A 113 -28.67 20.09 -4.05
C PRO A 113 -29.86 20.93 -4.54
N THR A 114 -29.68 21.58 -5.68
CA THR A 114 -30.77 22.28 -6.39
C THR A 114 -31.54 21.32 -7.29
N ALA A 115 -32.69 21.74 -7.81
CA ALA A 115 -33.47 20.96 -8.79
C ALA A 115 -32.69 20.62 -10.09
N GLU A 116 -31.65 21.39 -10.40
CA GLU A 116 -30.77 21.17 -11.56
C GLU A 116 -29.64 20.16 -11.28
N PHE A 117 -29.51 19.68 -10.05
CA PHE A 117 -28.46 18.75 -9.65
C PHE A 117 -28.63 17.40 -10.34
N ARG A 118 -27.75 17.09 -11.29
CA ARG A 118 -27.71 15.79 -11.98
C ARG A 118 -26.65 14.90 -11.36
N PRO A 119 -27.01 13.76 -10.74
CA PRO A 119 -26.02 12.79 -10.25
C PRO A 119 -25.27 12.20 -11.45
N GLN A 120 -23.97 12.48 -11.56
CA GLN A 120 -23.08 11.82 -12.52
C GLN A 120 -22.33 10.69 -11.82
N LYS A 121 -22.36 9.51 -12.43
CA LYS A 121 -21.48 8.40 -12.07
C LYS A 121 -20.05 8.78 -12.44
N ALA A 122 -19.10 8.36 -11.60
CA ALA A 122 -17.68 8.63 -11.78
C ALA A 122 -17.21 8.28 -13.21
N PRO A 123 -16.28 9.04 -13.80
CA PRO A 123 -15.73 8.70 -15.11
C PRO A 123 -15.19 7.26 -15.09
N PRO A 124 -15.41 6.47 -16.17
CA PRO A 124 -14.99 5.07 -16.20
C PRO A 124 -13.49 4.96 -15.97
N SER A 125 -13.10 4.09 -15.04
CA SER A 125 -11.71 3.78 -14.72
C SER A 125 -10.98 3.33 -15.98
N ILE A 126 -9.80 3.87 -16.21
CA ILE A 126 -8.97 3.49 -17.36
C ILE A 126 -8.44 2.10 -17.07
N SER A 127 -8.98 1.12 -17.79
CA SER A 127 -8.53 -0.25 -17.65
C SER A 127 -7.02 -0.31 -17.91
N MET A 128 -6.26 -0.91 -16.99
CA MET A 128 -4.84 -1.23 -17.16
C MET A 128 -4.57 -1.87 -18.54
N ARG A 129 -5.54 -2.62 -19.08
CA ARG A 129 -5.50 -3.25 -20.40
C ARG A 129 -5.39 -2.26 -21.58
N GLN A 130 -5.89 -1.03 -21.43
CA GLN A 130 -5.75 0.05 -22.42
C GLN A 130 -4.35 0.67 -22.42
N LEU A 131 -3.62 0.58 -21.31
CA LEU A 131 -2.27 1.12 -21.14
C LEU A 131 -1.17 0.10 -21.45
N THR A 132 -1.42 -1.17 -21.15
CA THR A 132 -0.43 -2.24 -21.36
C THR A 132 -0.37 -2.76 -22.80
N GLY A 133 -1.35 -2.40 -23.64
CA GLY A 133 -1.53 -3.02 -24.95
C GLY A 133 -1.80 -4.53 -24.87
N ARG A 134 -1.92 -5.21 -26.02
CA ARG A 134 -1.96 -6.68 -26.07
C ARG A 134 -0.54 -7.20 -25.83
N VAL A 135 -0.23 -7.52 -24.59
CA VAL A 135 1.03 -8.21 -24.25
C VAL A 135 0.90 -9.68 -24.68
N SER A 136 1.49 -10.03 -25.81
CA SER A 136 1.58 -11.42 -26.29
C SER A 136 2.63 -12.19 -25.49
N GLY A 137 2.27 -13.36 -24.95
CA GLY A 137 3.22 -14.27 -24.28
C GLY A 137 3.31 -14.16 -22.75
N LEU A 138 2.71 -13.12 -22.13
CA LEU A 138 2.68 -12.95 -20.68
C LEU A 138 2.15 -14.20 -19.95
N TRP A 139 1.01 -14.71 -20.40
CA TRP A 139 0.35 -15.86 -19.78
C TRP A 139 1.18 -17.14 -19.83
N ARG A 140 1.93 -17.37 -20.91
CA ARG A 140 2.79 -18.57 -21.03
C ARG A 140 3.97 -18.50 -20.06
N SER A 141 4.66 -17.36 -20.00
CA SER A 141 5.76 -17.17 -19.06
C SER A 141 5.29 -17.20 -17.60
N LEU A 142 4.12 -16.61 -17.32
CA LEU A 142 3.52 -16.65 -15.99
C LEU A 142 3.15 -18.07 -15.56
N ALA A 143 2.54 -18.86 -16.46
CA ALA A 143 2.22 -20.25 -16.21
C ALA A 143 3.49 -21.09 -15.98
N LEU A 144 4.57 -20.86 -16.73
CA LEU A 144 5.85 -21.53 -16.53
C LEU A 144 6.46 -21.20 -15.16
N VAL A 145 6.47 -19.92 -14.75
CA VAL A 145 6.95 -19.51 -13.42
C VAL A 145 6.12 -20.16 -12.32
N LEU A 146 4.80 -20.21 -12.49
CA LEU A 146 3.90 -20.85 -11.52
C LEU A 146 4.21 -22.34 -11.40
N LEU A 147 4.39 -23.04 -12.52
CA LEU A 147 4.69 -24.47 -12.55
C LEU A 147 6.05 -24.79 -11.92
N LEU A 148 7.10 -24.04 -12.26
CA LEU A 148 8.42 -24.19 -11.64
C LEU A 148 8.37 -23.90 -10.14
N SER A 149 7.56 -22.94 -9.72
CA SER A 149 7.38 -22.63 -8.31
C SER A 149 6.64 -23.74 -7.57
N LEU A 150 5.60 -24.31 -8.16
CA LEU A 150 4.87 -25.46 -7.60
C LEU A 150 5.78 -26.70 -7.50
N ALA A 151 6.65 -26.91 -8.48
CA ALA A 151 7.66 -27.97 -8.40
C ALA A 151 8.62 -27.75 -7.22
N LEU A 152 9.11 -26.53 -7.01
CA LEU A 152 9.93 -26.21 -5.82
C LEU A 152 9.17 -26.45 -4.52
N GLN A 153 7.89 -26.10 -4.47
CA GLN A 153 7.06 -26.33 -3.28
C GLN A 153 7.02 -27.80 -2.88
N ALA A 154 6.92 -28.73 -3.85
CA ALA A 154 6.97 -30.16 -3.59
C ALA A 154 8.28 -30.56 -2.89
N PHE A 155 9.43 -30.09 -3.38
CA PHE A 155 10.73 -30.36 -2.73
C PHE A 155 10.82 -29.79 -1.31
N LEU A 156 10.27 -28.59 -1.07
CA LEU A 156 10.24 -28.01 0.28
C LEU A 156 9.38 -28.82 1.25
N LEU A 157 8.26 -29.37 0.78
CA LEU A 157 7.37 -30.23 1.59
C LEU A 157 7.98 -31.62 1.84
N MET A 158 8.85 -32.08 0.94
CA MET A 158 9.59 -33.34 1.10
C MET A 158 10.71 -33.24 2.15
N ALA A 159 11.32 -32.06 2.33
CA ALA A 159 12.48 -31.90 3.20
C ALA A 159 12.26 -32.33 4.67
N PRO A 160 11.11 -32.05 5.34
CA PRO A 160 10.84 -32.55 6.69
C PRO A 160 10.82 -34.08 6.81
N PHE A 161 10.39 -34.79 5.75
CA PHE A 161 10.35 -36.25 5.75
C PHE A 161 11.75 -36.87 5.81
N PHE A 162 12.78 -36.20 5.29
CA PHE A 162 14.16 -36.66 5.43
C PHE A 162 14.53 -36.82 6.91
N MET A 163 14.27 -35.78 7.71
CA MET A 163 14.57 -35.81 9.14
C MET A 163 13.71 -36.85 9.86
N GLN A 164 12.43 -36.97 9.52
CA GLN A 164 11.55 -37.97 10.12
C GLN A 164 12.05 -39.39 9.85
N TRP A 165 12.37 -39.75 8.61
CA TRP A 165 12.84 -41.08 8.24
C TRP A 165 14.21 -41.40 8.85
N VAL A 166 15.12 -40.43 8.90
CA VAL A 166 16.41 -40.61 9.57
C VAL A 166 16.21 -40.90 11.07
N VAL A 167 15.32 -40.17 11.74
CA VAL A 167 15.09 -40.36 13.18
C VAL A 167 14.34 -41.66 13.47
N ASP A 168 13.25 -41.94 12.76
CA ASP A 168 12.34 -43.04 13.09
C ASP A 168 12.81 -44.39 12.53
N GLN A 169 13.48 -44.42 11.36
CA GLN A 169 13.87 -45.67 10.71
C GLN A 169 15.38 -45.93 10.83
N VAL A 170 16.20 -44.95 10.47
CA VAL A 170 17.67 -45.15 10.43
C VAL A 170 18.26 -45.24 11.83
N LEU A 171 17.95 -44.29 12.73
CA LEU A 171 18.55 -44.27 14.07
C LEU A 171 18.05 -45.45 14.92
N VAL A 172 16.79 -45.86 14.75
CA VAL A 172 16.20 -46.98 15.51
C VAL A 172 16.70 -48.33 14.99
N ALA A 173 16.77 -48.53 13.67
CA ALA A 173 17.25 -49.79 13.07
C ALA A 173 18.78 -49.86 12.92
N ALA A 174 19.50 -48.76 13.21
CA ALA A 174 20.94 -48.60 12.98
C ALA A 174 21.39 -48.94 11.54
N ASP A 175 20.51 -48.76 10.56
CA ASP A 175 20.72 -49.14 9.15
C ASP A 175 21.56 -48.08 8.41
N ARG A 176 22.86 -48.37 8.24
CA ARG A 176 23.79 -47.48 7.55
C ARG A 176 23.55 -47.44 6.04
N GLU A 177 23.04 -48.52 5.44
CA GLU A 177 22.78 -48.56 4.01
C GLU A 177 21.61 -47.62 3.68
N LEU A 178 20.51 -47.71 4.42
CA LEU A 178 19.37 -46.81 4.27
C LEU A 178 19.78 -45.34 4.48
N LEU A 179 20.66 -45.04 5.44
CA LEU A 179 21.18 -43.69 5.65
C LEU A 179 21.92 -43.16 4.42
N THR A 180 22.78 -43.98 3.81
CA THR A 180 23.53 -43.57 2.62
C THR A 180 22.62 -43.35 1.42
N VAL A 181 21.61 -44.20 1.23
CA VAL A 181 20.60 -44.05 0.16
C VAL A 181 19.78 -42.78 0.35
N LEU A 182 19.29 -42.52 1.56
CA LEU A 182 18.57 -41.29 1.90
C LEU A 182 19.45 -40.05 1.70
N GLY A 183 20.70 -40.09 2.15
CA GLY A 183 21.65 -38.99 2.01
C GLY A 183 21.92 -38.65 0.54
N LEU A 184 22.19 -39.65 -0.31
CA LEU A 184 22.39 -39.46 -1.75
C LEU A 184 21.10 -39.01 -2.45
N GLY A 185 19.95 -39.60 -2.10
CA GLY A 185 18.65 -39.28 -2.67
C GLY A 185 18.23 -37.83 -2.39
N PHE A 186 18.25 -37.41 -1.13
CA PHE A 186 17.93 -36.03 -0.75
C PHE A 186 19.02 -35.04 -1.16
N GLY A 187 20.29 -35.46 -1.23
CA GLY A 187 21.37 -34.68 -1.83
C GLY A 187 21.11 -34.36 -3.31
N LEU A 188 20.70 -35.36 -4.10
CA LEU A 188 20.31 -35.16 -5.49
C LEU A 188 19.03 -34.31 -5.61
N ALA A 189 18.05 -34.54 -4.74
CA ALA A 189 16.83 -33.72 -4.70
C ALA A 189 17.13 -32.24 -4.41
N LEU A 190 18.09 -31.95 -3.52
CA LEU A 190 18.55 -30.59 -3.25
C LEU A 190 19.22 -29.96 -4.47
N LEU A 191 20.08 -30.70 -5.18
CA LEU A 191 20.70 -30.21 -6.42
C LEU A 191 19.65 -29.87 -7.47
N LEU A 192 18.65 -30.74 -7.64
CA LEU A 192 17.52 -30.51 -8.55
C LEU A 192 16.69 -29.29 -8.11
N GLN A 193 16.41 -29.16 -6.83
CA GLN A 193 15.72 -28.00 -6.25
C GLN A 193 16.48 -26.69 -6.55
N VAL A 194 17.81 -26.67 -6.37
CA VAL A 194 18.65 -25.50 -6.70
C VAL A 194 18.60 -25.19 -8.19
N ALA A 195 18.72 -26.20 -9.06
CA ALA A 195 18.64 -26.03 -10.50
C ALA A 195 17.28 -25.45 -10.95
N ILE A 196 16.16 -25.98 -10.43
CA ILE A 196 14.82 -25.47 -10.71
C ILE A 196 14.67 -24.03 -10.17
N SER A 197 15.25 -23.73 -9.00
CA SER A 197 15.21 -22.38 -8.42
C SER A 197 15.94 -21.36 -9.29
N LEU A 198 17.10 -21.73 -9.84
CA LEU A 198 17.85 -20.92 -10.80
C LEU A 198 17.05 -20.70 -12.09
N LEU A 199 16.47 -21.78 -12.65
CA LEU A 199 15.66 -21.69 -13.86
C LEU A 199 14.42 -20.80 -13.67
N ARG A 200 13.74 -20.93 -12.53
CA ARG A 200 12.64 -20.06 -12.15
C ARG A 200 13.11 -18.61 -12.03
N GLY A 201 14.21 -18.36 -11.34
CA GLY A 201 14.80 -17.02 -11.16
C GLY A 201 15.12 -16.35 -12.50
N TRP A 202 15.77 -17.08 -13.41
CA TRP A 202 16.03 -16.60 -14.78
C TRP A 202 14.76 -16.32 -15.56
N THR A 203 13.74 -17.17 -15.44
CA THR A 203 12.45 -16.95 -16.10
C THR A 203 11.79 -15.66 -15.60
N VAL A 204 11.83 -15.39 -14.29
CA VAL A 204 11.31 -14.15 -13.68
C VAL A 204 12.10 -12.93 -14.16
N VAL A 205 13.43 -13.00 -14.21
CA VAL A 205 14.27 -11.90 -14.73
C VAL A 205 13.95 -11.61 -16.20
N TYR A 206 13.86 -12.65 -17.03
CA TYR A 206 13.50 -12.51 -18.44
C TYR A 206 12.11 -11.87 -18.62
N LEU A 207 11.13 -12.35 -17.87
CA LEU A 207 9.75 -11.85 -17.92
C LEU A 207 9.67 -10.39 -17.46
N SER A 208 10.25 -10.07 -16.30
CA SER A 208 10.23 -8.73 -15.72
C SER A 208 10.92 -7.70 -16.63
N THR A 209 12.02 -8.09 -17.28
CA THR A 209 12.77 -7.21 -18.20
C THR A 209 12.02 -6.95 -19.50
N ARG A 210 11.49 -8.01 -20.15
CA ARG A 210 10.72 -7.86 -21.40
C ARG A 210 9.47 -7.01 -21.20
N LEU A 211 8.72 -7.27 -20.13
CA LEU A 211 7.53 -6.49 -19.78
C LEU A 211 7.89 -5.06 -19.40
N GLY A 212 8.95 -4.88 -18.60
CA GLY A 212 9.42 -3.56 -18.19
C GLY A 212 9.79 -2.67 -19.38
N LEU A 213 10.53 -3.21 -20.36
CA LEU A 213 10.91 -2.49 -21.58
C LEU A 213 9.69 -2.12 -22.43
N GLN A 214 8.77 -3.07 -22.65
CA GLN A 214 7.55 -2.81 -23.44
C GLN A 214 6.64 -1.77 -22.77
N TRP A 215 6.44 -1.88 -21.45
CA TRP A 215 5.59 -0.95 -20.69
C TRP A 215 6.21 0.44 -20.63
N MET A 216 7.50 0.56 -20.30
CA MET A 216 8.17 1.87 -20.25
C MET A 216 8.18 2.52 -21.64
N SER A 217 8.44 1.77 -22.70
CA SER A 217 8.41 2.30 -24.06
C SER A 217 7.02 2.83 -24.44
N ASN A 218 5.96 2.06 -24.14
CA ASN A 218 4.58 2.50 -24.41
C ASN A 218 4.17 3.73 -23.60
N VAL A 219 4.53 3.77 -22.31
CA VAL A 219 4.22 4.90 -21.43
C VAL A 219 4.99 6.15 -21.88
N PHE A 220 6.26 5.99 -22.25
CA PHE A 220 7.06 7.08 -22.79
C PHE A 220 6.51 7.59 -24.13
N ALA A 221 6.13 6.69 -25.04
CA ALA A 221 5.49 7.06 -26.30
C ALA A 221 4.15 7.79 -26.09
N HIS A 222 3.37 7.41 -25.07
CA HIS A 222 2.16 8.12 -24.68
C HIS A 222 2.46 9.50 -24.10
N LEU A 223 3.47 9.59 -23.23
CA LEU A 223 3.95 10.84 -22.63
C LEU A 223 4.29 11.88 -23.70
N LEU A 224 4.99 11.47 -24.76
CA LEU A 224 5.34 12.34 -25.89
C LEU A 224 4.14 12.81 -26.73
N ARG A 225 2.99 12.12 -26.67
CA ARG A 225 1.78 12.47 -27.44
C ARG A 225 0.84 13.41 -26.68
N LEU A 226 1.14 13.76 -25.43
CA LEU A 226 0.31 14.66 -24.63
C LEU A 226 0.49 16.12 -25.09
N PRO A 227 -0.59 16.94 -25.03
CA PRO A 227 -0.54 18.35 -25.40
C PRO A 227 0.36 19.16 -24.45
N LEU A 228 0.94 20.26 -24.96
CA LEU A 228 1.81 21.17 -24.19
C LEU A 228 1.21 21.64 -22.86
N ASP A 229 -0.10 21.91 -22.84
CA ASP A 229 -0.92 22.21 -21.66
C ASP A 229 -0.69 21.26 -20.46
N PHE A 230 -0.33 20.01 -20.73
CA PHE A 230 -0.05 19.02 -19.69
C PHE A 230 1.29 19.29 -18.97
N PHE A 231 2.30 19.73 -19.71
CA PHE A 231 3.67 19.97 -19.24
C PHE A 231 3.81 21.33 -18.54
N GLU A 232 3.13 22.37 -19.04
CA GLU A 232 3.18 23.70 -18.42
C GLU A 232 2.62 23.74 -17.00
N LYS A 233 1.66 22.85 -16.70
CA LYS A 233 0.93 22.81 -15.42
C LYS A 233 1.59 21.93 -14.35
N ARG A 234 2.70 21.22 -14.66
CA ARG A 234 3.28 20.19 -13.78
C ARG A 234 4.79 20.32 -13.65
N HIS A 235 5.29 20.06 -12.45
CA HIS A 235 6.74 20.02 -12.23
C HIS A 235 7.35 18.77 -12.86
N LEU A 236 8.59 18.89 -13.35
CA LEU A 236 9.36 17.76 -13.90
C LEU A 236 9.42 16.56 -12.92
N GLY A 237 9.51 16.85 -11.62
CA GLY A 237 9.54 15.85 -10.54
C GLY A 237 8.25 15.02 -10.41
N ASP A 238 7.10 15.60 -10.73
CA ASP A 238 5.82 14.87 -10.69
C ASP A 238 5.75 13.83 -11.81
N VAL A 239 6.34 14.15 -12.96
CA VAL A 239 6.36 13.26 -14.13
C VAL A 239 7.33 12.10 -13.89
N THR A 240 8.53 12.38 -13.38
CA THR A 240 9.53 11.33 -13.07
C THR A 240 9.08 10.43 -11.93
N SER A 241 8.49 10.99 -10.86
CA SER A 241 7.90 10.21 -9.76
C SER A 241 6.82 9.24 -10.27
N ARG A 242 5.97 9.69 -11.19
CA ARG A 242 4.93 8.85 -11.80
C ARG A 242 5.48 7.77 -12.72
N MET A 243 6.54 8.04 -13.48
CA MET A 243 7.23 6.98 -14.24
C MET A 243 7.79 5.90 -13.30
N GLY A 244 8.40 6.30 -12.19
CA GLY A 244 8.87 5.36 -11.16
C GLY A 244 7.73 4.55 -10.53
N ALA A 245 6.59 5.18 -10.27
CA ALA A 245 5.38 4.50 -9.78
C ALA A 245 4.88 3.43 -10.74
N VAL A 246 4.86 3.68 -12.05
CA VAL A 246 4.47 2.68 -13.06
C VAL A 246 5.41 1.47 -13.01
N GLN A 247 6.71 1.72 -12.90
CA GLN A 247 7.70 0.65 -12.78
C GLN A 247 7.51 -0.17 -11.49
N ALA A 248 7.20 0.49 -10.37
CA ALA A 248 6.88 -0.18 -9.11
C ALA A 248 5.62 -1.05 -9.21
N ILE A 249 4.55 -0.54 -9.84
CA ILE A 249 3.31 -1.30 -10.09
C ILE A 249 3.59 -2.52 -10.96
N GLN A 250 4.36 -2.36 -12.04
CA GLN A 250 4.75 -3.45 -12.93
C GLN A 250 5.53 -4.55 -12.19
N LYS A 251 6.52 -4.17 -11.39
CA LYS A 251 7.30 -5.12 -10.57
C LYS A 251 6.41 -5.86 -9.56
N THR A 252 5.49 -5.15 -8.93
CA THR A 252 4.55 -5.74 -7.97
C THR A 252 3.63 -6.77 -8.64
N LEU A 253 3.09 -6.47 -9.82
CA LEU A 253 2.21 -7.38 -10.55
C LEU A 253 2.94 -8.61 -11.12
N THR A 254 4.19 -8.45 -11.55
CA THR A 254 4.93 -9.51 -12.24
C THR A 254 5.73 -10.42 -11.30
N THR A 255 6.19 -9.89 -10.18
CA THR A 255 7.01 -10.62 -9.21
C THR A 255 6.26 -10.82 -7.90
N SER A 256 5.96 -9.75 -7.17
CA SER A 256 5.44 -9.84 -5.81
C SER A 256 4.06 -10.49 -5.71
N PHE A 257 3.20 -10.30 -6.72
CA PHE A 257 1.88 -10.93 -6.76
C PHE A 257 1.98 -12.45 -6.96
N VAL A 258 2.87 -12.89 -7.85
CA VAL A 258 3.10 -14.32 -8.12
C VAL A 258 3.70 -14.98 -6.89
N GLU A 259 4.71 -14.37 -6.29
CA GLU A 259 5.30 -14.82 -5.02
C GLU A 259 4.25 -14.89 -3.90
N SER A 260 3.40 -13.88 -3.75
CA SER A 260 2.34 -13.87 -2.74
C SER A 260 1.31 -14.98 -2.96
N LEU A 261 0.96 -15.29 -4.21
CA LEU A 261 0.03 -16.39 -4.53
C LEU A 261 0.64 -17.75 -4.17
N ILE A 262 1.91 -17.94 -4.52
CA ILE A 262 2.70 -19.14 -4.20
C ILE A 262 2.86 -19.29 -2.68
N ASP A 263 3.14 -18.21 -1.97
CA ASP A 263 3.25 -18.21 -0.50
C ASP A 263 1.92 -18.53 0.16
N GLY A 264 0.81 -18.00 -0.37
CA GLY A 264 -0.53 -18.32 0.09
C GLY A 264 -0.88 -19.80 -0.11
N LEU A 265 -0.63 -20.34 -1.30
CA LEU A 265 -0.83 -21.77 -1.58
C LEU A 265 0.00 -22.65 -0.64
N MET A 266 1.28 -22.30 -0.43
CA MET A 266 2.12 -23.04 0.51
C MET A 266 1.60 -22.97 1.93
N ALA A 267 1.18 -21.80 2.41
CA ALA A 267 0.64 -21.66 3.74
C ALA A 267 -0.57 -22.58 3.95
N VAL A 268 -1.45 -22.71 2.94
CA VAL A 268 -2.59 -23.64 2.98
C VAL A 268 -2.13 -25.10 3.01
N VAL A 269 -1.18 -25.50 2.16
CA VAL A 269 -0.68 -26.88 2.11
C VAL A 269 0.04 -27.26 3.40
N THR A 270 0.92 -26.39 3.92
CA THR A 270 1.62 -26.64 5.19
C THR A 270 0.66 -26.67 6.37
N LEU A 271 -0.38 -25.82 6.37
CA LEU A 271 -1.42 -25.88 7.40
C LEU A 271 -2.19 -27.20 7.34
N GLY A 272 -2.52 -27.68 6.14
CA GLY A 272 -3.12 -29.00 5.93
C GLY A 272 -2.24 -30.12 6.50
N MET A 273 -0.94 -30.11 6.19
CA MET A 273 0.02 -31.06 6.76
C MET A 273 0.10 -30.97 8.29
N MET A 274 0.14 -29.77 8.86
CA MET A 274 0.15 -29.60 10.32
C MET A 274 -1.10 -30.18 11.00
N LEU A 275 -2.28 -29.96 10.41
CA LEU A 275 -3.55 -30.52 10.90
C LEU A 275 -3.61 -32.04 10.79
N LEU A 276 -3.02 -32.63 9.74
CA LEU A 276 -2.92 -34.07 9.56
C LEU A 276 -2.02 -34.74 10.62
N TYR A 277 -0.96 -34.06 11.07
CA TYR A 277 -0.07 -34.60 12.11
C TYR A 277 -0.70 -34.51 13.51
N SER A 278 -1.16 -33.34 13.93
CA SER A 278 -1.84 -33.16 15.22
C SER A 278 -2.62 -31.86 15.26
N ALA A 279 -3.93 -31.95 15.51
CA ALA A 279 -4.81 -30.79 15.64
C ALA A 279 -4.48 -29.94 16.88
N GLU A 280 -4.02 -30.56 17.98
CA GLU A 280 -3.67 -29.86 19.22
C GLU A 280 -2.45 -28.96 19.04
N LEU A 281 -1.38 -29.51 18.44
CA LEU A 281 -0.18 -28.72 18.14
C LEU A 281 -0.51 -27.62 17.11
N ALA A 282 -1.34 -27.92 16.10
CA ALA A 282 -1.75 -26.95 15.09
C ALA A 282 -2.47 -25.76 15.73
N LEU A 283 -3.34 -26.00 16.72
CA LEU A 283 -4.06 -24.93 17.42
C LEU A 283 -3.11 -23.97 18.16
N VAL A 284 -2.06 -24.49 18.81
CA VAL A 284 -1.03 -23.66 19.47
C VAL A 284 -0.33 -22.75 18.46
N THR A 285 0.05 -23.29 17.29
CA THR A 285 0.72 -22.51 16.24
C THR A 285 -0.22 -21.47 15.61
N LEU A 286 -1.49 -21.82 15.40
CA LEU A 286 -2.51 -20.90 14.91
C LEU A 286 -2.76 -19.76 15.89
N LEU A 287 -2.77 -20.04 17.19
CA LEU A 287 -2.87 -19.01 18.23
C LEU A 287 -1.69 -18.03 18.17
N ALA A 288 -0.46 -18.55 18.03
CA ALA A 288 0.73 -17.71 17.90
C ALA A 288 0.72 -16.84 16.64
N VAL A 289 0.29 -17.40 15.50
CA VAL A 289 0.10 -16.63 14.25
C VAL A 289 -1.01 -15.59 14.41
N GLY A 290 -2.12 -15.94 15.08
CA GLY A 290 -3.19 -14.99 15.40
C GLY A 290 -2.71 -13.83 16.25
N LEU A 291 -1.92 -14.10 17.29
CA LEU A 291 -1.31 -13.08 18.14
C LEU A 291 -0.34 -12.20 17.35
N TYR A 292 0.48 -12.79 16.47
CA TYR A 292 1.36 -12.06 15.57
C TYR A 292 0.58 -11.12 14.63
N LEU A 293 -0.51 -11.60 14.02
CA LEU A 293 -1.36 -10.78 13.16
C LEU A 293 -2.05 -9.65 13.95
N GLY A 294 -2.49 -9.91 15.18
CA GLY A 294 -3.02 -8.90 16.09
C GLY A 294 -2.00 -7.81 16.42
N LEU A 295 -0.78 -8.20 16.80
CA LEU A 295 0.32 -7.26 17.03
C LEU A 295 0.60 -6.41 15.78
N ARG A 296 0.59 -7.03 14.60
CA ARG A 296 0.81 -6.34 13.33
C ARG A 296 -0.31 -5.37 12.97
N ALA A 297 -1.57 -5.74 13.25
CA ALA A 297 -2.72 -4.86 13.04
C ALA A 297 -2.65 -3.61 13.94
N LEU A 298 -2.23 -3.78 15.20
CA LEU A 298 -2.01 -2.67 16.12
C LEU A 298 -0.85 -1.75 15.68
N ALA A 299 0.25 -2.35 15.19
CA ALA A 299 1.42 -1.62 14.70
C ALA A 299 1.22 -0.94 13.33
N TYR A 300 0.20 -1.35 12.56
CA TYR A 300 0.01 -0.87 11.18
C TYR A 300 -0.22 0.64 11.09
N ARG A 301 -1.10 1.20 11.91
CA ARG A 301 -1.40 2.65 11.91
C ARG A 301 -0.19 3.52 12.24
N PRO A 302 0.51 3.34 13.39
CA PRO A 302 1.65 4.18 13.73
C PRO A 302 2.79 4.03 12.72
N LEU A 303 2.99 2.84 12.16
CA LEU A 303 4.02 2.63 11.12
C LEU A 303 3.68 3.39 9.83
N ARG A 304 2.41 3.34 9.40
CA ARG A 304 1.95 4.06 8.20
C ARG A 304 2.07 5.57 8.37
N ASP A 305 1.54 6.11 9.47
CA ASP A 305 1.57 7.55 9.73
C ASP A 305 3.00 8.06 9.90
N GLY A 306 3.86 7.31 10.61
CA GLY A 306 5.27 7.65 10.75
C GLY A 306 6.03 7.63 9.41
N THR A 307 5.72 6.68 8.53
CA THR A 307 6.32 6.58 7.19
C THR A 307 5.92 7.77 6.32
N GLU A 308 4.65 8.17 6.36
CA GLU A 308 4.16 9.35 5.63
C GLU A 308 4.84 10.64 6.11
N GLN A 309 5.00 10.81 7.42
CA GLN A 309 5.71 11.96 7.99
C GLN A 309 7.20 11.95 7.62
N GLN A 310 7.85 10.78 7.61
CA GLN A 310 9.25 10.63 7.20
C GLN A 310 9.45 10.98 5.72
N LEU A 311 8.58 10.49 4.83
CA LEU A 311 8.57 10.85 3.41
C LEU A 311 8.37 12.36 3.22
N GLY A 312 7.43 12.98 3.96
CA GLY A 312 7.19 14.41 3.91
C GLY A 312 8.39 15.25 4.35
N ALA A 313 9.08 14.83 5.41
CA ALA A 313 10.30 15.49 5.90
C ALA A 313 11.47 15.36 4.91
N ALA A 314 11.69 14.14 4.39
CA ALA A 314 12.72 13.87 3.39
C ALA A 314 12.48 14.68 2.10
N ALA A 315 11.22 14.81 1.65
CA ALA A 315 10.88 15.64 0.49
C ALA A 315 11.21 17.12 0.71
N LYS A 316 10.95 17.67 1.92
CA LYS A 316 11.32 19.06 2.27
C LYS A 316 12.83 19.24 2.28
N GLN A 317 13.57 18.31 2.87
CA GLN A 317 15.04 18.32 2.88
C GLN A 317 15.60 18.31 1.45
N GLN A 318 15.12 17.39 0.60
CA GLN A 318 15.57 17.28 -0.79
C GLN A 318 15.21 18.53 -1.61
N SER A 319 14.03 19.09 -1.38
CA SER A 319 13.61 20.35 -2.04
C SER A 319 14.51 21.51 -1.63
N HIS A 320 14.85 21.64 -0.34
CA HIS A 320 15.77 22.66 0.14
C HIS A 320 17.18 22.51 -0.46
N LEU A 321 17.65 21.27 -0.63
CA LEU A 321 18.93 20.99 -1.28
C LEU A 321 18.91 21.43 -2.75
N LEU A 322 17.89 21.02 -3.52
CA LEU A 322 17.76 21.39 -4.92
C LEU A 322 17.66 22.91 -5.12
N GLU A 323 16.89 23.59 -4.28
CA GLU A 323 16.78 25.04 -4.29
C GLU A 323 18.12 25.72 -3.99
N SER A 324 18.87 25.20 -3.02
CA SER A 324 20.19 25.72 -2.66
C SER A 324 21.21 25.53 -3.79
N ILE A 325 21.16 24.40 -4.51
CA ILE A 325 22.04 24.14 -5.66
C ILE A 325 21.68 25.04 -6.85
N ARG A 326 20.38 25.21 -7.15
CA ARG A 326 19.92 26.10 -8.22
C ARG A 326 20.25 27.56 -7.95
N GLY A 327 20.12 28.00 -6.70
CA GLY A 327 20.41 29.35 -6.24
C GLY A 327 21.84 29.59 -5.74
N ILE A 328 22.79 28.70 -6.05
CA ILE A 328 24.11 28.71 -5.43
C ILE A 328 24.87 30.03 -5.65
N GLN A 329 24.73 30.63 -6.84
CA GLN A 329 25.36 31.90 -7.17
C GLN A 329 24.85 33.02 -6.25
N SER A 330 23.54 33.13 -6.07
CA SER A 330 22.94 34.14 -5.19
C SER A 330 23.34 33.94 -3.73
N ILE A 331 23.42 32.69 -3.27
CA ILE A 331 23.84 32.36 -1.90
C ILE A 331 25.29 32.80 -1.66
N LYS A 332 26.18 32.55 -2.63
CA LYS A 332 27.60 32.92 -2.58
C LYS A 332 27.80 34.44 -2.55
N VAL A 333 27.08 35.16 -3.41
CA VAL A 333 27.15 36.63 -3.46
C VAL A 333 26.62 37.27 -2.17
N ALA A 334 25.58 36.68 -1.57
CA ALA A 334 24.97 37.19 -0.33
C ALA A 334 25.70 36.74 0.96
N GLY A 335 26.73 35.88 0.88
CA GLY A 335 27.40 35.30 2.07
C GLY A 335 26.46 34.47 2.97
N GLY A 336 25.40 33.90 2.38
CA GLY A 336 24.31 33.24 3.10
C GLY A 336 24.55 31.76 3.44
N GLU A 337 25.76 31.23 3.25
CA GLU A 337 26.05 29.81 3.44
C GLU A 337 25.77 29.30 4.88
N PRO A 338 26.13 30.02 5.96
CA PRO A 338 25.89 29.55 7.32
C PRO A 338 24.40 29.38 7.64
N VAL A 339 23.55 30.30 7.15
CA VAL A 339 22.10 30.25 7.33
C VAL A 339 21.48 29.08 6.55
N ARG A 340 21.93 28.88 5.30
CA ARG A 340 21.47 27.74 4.49
C ARG A 340 21.91 26.41 5.07
N ARG A 341 23.15 26.32 5.59
CA ARG A 341 23.69 25.12 6.24
C ARG A 341 22.92 24.78 7.51
N SER A 342 22.65 25.75 8.38
CA SER A 342 21.90 25.51 9.63
C SER A 342 20.45 25.09 9.36
N THR A 343 19.80 25.71 8.37
CA THR A 343 18.45 25.29 7.93
C THR A 343 18.46 23.86 7.39
N TYR A 344 19.43 23.52 6.54
CA TYR A 344 19.58 22.16 6.03
C TYR A 344 19.85 21.14 7.15
N ALA A 345 20.73 21.47 8.11
CA ALA A 345 21.00 20.64 9.26
C ALA A 345 19.75 20.39 10.10
N THR A 346 18.92 21.42 10.31
CA THR A 346 17.65 21.30 11.04
C THR A 346 16.68 20.36 10.33
N LEU A 347 16.53 20.48 9.01
CA LEU A 347 15.71 19.58 8.20
C LEU A 347 16.25 18.14 8.23
N MET A 348 17.58 17.97 8.19
CA MET A 348 18.23 16.67 8.30
C MET A 348 17.96 16.02 9.66
N HIS A 349 18.08 16.77 10.76
CA HIS A 349 17.75 16.28 12.10
C HIS A 349 16.28 15.85 12.20
N ASP A 350 15.37 16.61 11.61
CA ASP A 350 13.93 16.31 11.59
C ASP A 350 13.62 15.03 10.77
N THR A 351 14.32 14.80 9.65
CA THR A 351 14.23 13.55 8.88
C THR A 351 14.78 12.36 9.67
N VAL A 352 15.99 12.49 10.23
CA VAL A 352 16.67 11.42 10.97
C VAL A 352 15.90 11.06 12.24
N ASN A 353 15.35 12.04 12.96
CA ASN A 353 14.53 11.76 14.16
C ASN A 353 13.29 10.93 13.83
N ARG A 354 12.64 11.19 12.69
CA ARG A 354 11.51 10.37 12.22
C ARG A 354 11.94 8.97 11.79
N GLU A 355 13.07 8.86 11.11
CA GLU A 355 13.66 7.57 10.73
C GLU A 355 14.01 6.72 11.97
N VAL A 356 14.64 7.33 12.99
CA VAL A 356 14.92 6.68 14.27
C VAL A 356 13.64 6.29 14.99
N GLY A 357 12.60 7.12 14.95
CA GLY A 357 11.27 6.79 15.49
C GLY A 357 10.68 5.53 14.85
N LEU A 358 10.73 5.43 13.52
CA LEU A 358 10.30 4.24 12.77
C LEU A 358 11.17 3.02 13.07
N ALA A 359 12.50 3.20 13.18
CA ALA A 359 13.41 2.12 13.53
C ALA A 359 13.12 1.56 14.93
N LYS A 360 12.85 2.42 15.92
CA LYS A 360 12.46 2.00 17.28
C LYS A 360 11.15 1.21 17.28
N LEU A 361 10.14 1.65 16.52
CA LEU A 361 8.89 0.90 16.34
C LEU A 361 9.14 -0.47 15.69
N GLY A 362 10.00 -0.52 14.67
CA GLY A 362 10.41 -1.77 14.02
C GLY A 362 11.12 -2.73 14.97
N LEU A 363 12.05 -2.24 15.79
CA LEU A 363 12.74 -3.04 16.82
C LEU A 363 11.76 -3.59 17.87
N GLY A 364 10.83 -2.76 18.35
CA GLY A 364 9.79 -3.20 19.29
C GLY A 364 8.89 -4.29 18.70
N PHE A 365 8.47 -4.13 17.44
CA PHE A 365 7.70 -5.15 16.74
C PHE A 365 8.49 -6.45 16.53
N SER A 366 9.77 -6.35 16.15
CA SER A 366 10.64 -7.51 15.97
C SER A 366 10.84 -8.29 17.28
N ALA A 367 11.12 -7.58 18.37
CA ALA A 367 11.29 -8.18 19.70
C ALA A 367 10.00 -8.90 20.17
N ALA A 368 8.85 -8.24 20.04
CA ALA A 368 7.56 -8.85 20.38
C ALA A 368 7.25 -10.06 19.50
N SER A 369 7.49 -9.99 18.19
CA SER A 369 7.32 -11.14 17.29
C SER A 369 8.25 -12.30 17.64
N GLN A 370 9.51 -12.02 18.02
CA GLN A 370 10.47 -13.04 18.43
C GLN A 370 10.04 -13.73 19.73
N LEU A 371 9.49 -12.99 20.69
CA LEU A 371 8.92 -13.58 21.91
C LEU A 371 7.73 -14.49 21.61
N VAL A 372 6.80 -14.06 20.73
CA VAL A 372 5.62 -14.88 20.37
C VAL A 372 6.04 -16.21 19.74
N PHE A 373 6.89 -16.20 18.70
CA PHE A 373 7.34 -17.43 18.05
C PHE A 373 8.34 -18.23 18.91
N GLY A 374 9.10 -17.58 19.79
CA GLY A 374 9.99 -18.25 20.72
C GLY A 374 9.22 -19.05 21.78
N LEU A 375 8.20 -18.44 22.40
CA LEU A 375 7.31 -19.10 23.35
C LEU A 375 6.48 -20.21 22.69
N GLU A 376 5.96 -19.96 21.49
CA GLU A 376 5.28 -20.98 20.69
C GLU A 376 6.18 -22.19 20.43
N ARG A 377 7.44 -21.98 20.00
CA ARG A 377 8.38 -23.07 19.78
C ARG A 377 8.61 -23.91 21.05
N ILE A 378 8.78 -23.25 22.20
CA ILE A 378 8.94 -23.96 23.49
C ILE A 378 7.67 -24.76 23.82
N ALA A 379 6.49 -24.16 23.68
CA ALA A 379 5.22 -24.83 23.95
C ALA A 379 4.98 -26.05 23.03
N VAL A 380 5.25 -25.92 21.73
CA VAL A 380 5.13 -27.02 20.76
C VAL A 380 6.10 -28.15 21.09
N VAL A 381 7.35 -27.85 21.46
CA VAL A 381 8.31 -28.88 21.86
C VAL A 381 7.86 -29.57 23.15
N TRP A 382 7.39 -28.80 24.14
CA TRP A 382 6.91 -29.36 25.41
C TRP A 382 5.73 -30.32 25.19
N ILE A 383 4.67 -29.86 24.53
CA ILE A 383 3.45 -30.65 24.28
C ILE A 383 3.76 -31.82 23.33
N GLY A 384 4.58 -31.58 22.31
CA GLY A 384 4.98 -32.62 21.36
C GLY A 384 5.82 -33.71 22.02
N ALA A 385 6.70 -33.36 22.97
CA ALA A 385 7.46 -34.33 23.74
C ALA A 385 6.57 -35.14 24.70
N THR A 386 5.57 -34.53 25.34
CA THR A 386 4.61 -35.28 26.17
C THR A 386 3.78 -36.25 25.36
N LEU A 387 3.30 -35.85 24.17
CA LEU A 387 2.58 -36.75 23.25
C LEU A 387 3.47 -37.90 22.75
N ALA A 388 4.78 -37.64 22.62
CA ALA A 388 5.73 -38.69 22.25
C ALA A 388 5.99 -39.69 23.39
N LEU A 389 6.03 -39.23 24.64
CA LEU A 389 6.14 -40.10 25.81
C LEU A 389 4.90 -41.00 25.99
N GLU A 390 3.73 -40.53 25.56
CA GLU A 390 2.48 -41.31 25.55
C GLU A 390 2.37 -42.30 24.37
N ASN A 391 3.42 -42.44 23.55
CA ASN A 391 3.47 -43.29 22.34
C ASN A 391 2.41 -42.97 21.26
N VAL A 392 1.75 -41.80 21.34
CA VAL A 392 0.82 -41.33 20.29
C VAL A 392 1.59 -40.69 19.13
N PHE A 393 2.79 -40.18 19.40
CA PHE A 393 3.60 -39.41 18.45
C PHE A 393 5.06 -39.90 18.42
N SER A 394 5.69 -39.96 17.25
CA SER A 394 7.11 -40.33 17.15
C SER A 394 8.01 -39.10 17.28
N VAL A 395 9.27 -39.32 17.65
CA VAL A 395 10.28 -38.24 17.71
C VAL A 395 10.50 -37.65 16.31
N GLY A 396 10.54 -38.48 15.27
CA GLY A 396 10.64 -38.01 13.88
C GLY A 396 9.43 -37.18 13.45
N MET A 397 8.22 -37.54 13.87
CA MET A 397 7.00 -36.75 13.60
C MET A 397 7.07 -35.36 14.25
N LEU A 398 7.64 -35.24 15.45
CA LEU A 398 7.86 -33.95 16.12
C LEU A 398 8.86 -33.06 15.37
N VAL A 399 9.96 -33.64 14.90
CA VAL A 399 10.95 -32.89 14.11
C VAL A 399 10.34 -32.43 12.78
N ALA A 400 9.57 -33.29 12.10
CA ALA A 400 8.86 -32.91 10.88
C ALA A 400 7.82 -31.80 11.13
N TYR A 401 7.06 -31.91 12.23
CA TYR A 401 6.08 -30.90 12.62
C TYR A 401 6.72 -29.53 12.86
N LEU A 402 7.85 -29.48 13.59
CA LEU A 402 8.61 -28.24 13.80
C LEU A 402 9.05 -27.60 12.48
N ALA A 403 9.48 -28.41 11.50
CA ALA A 403 9.85 -27.92 10.19
C ALA A 403 8.64 -27.37 9.40
N TYR A 404 7.49 -28.06 9.39
CA TYR A 404 6.27 -27.56 8.76
C TYR A 404 5.76 -26.26 9.40
N LYS A 405 5.80 -26.19 10.73
CA LYS A 405 5.48 -24.98 11.50
C LYS A 405 6.36 -23.80 11.09
N ASP A 406 7.68 -24.00 11.02
CA ASP A 406 8.60 -22.92 10.65
C ASP A 406 8.39 -22.46 9.19
N GLN A 407 8.06 -23.39 8.28
CA GLN A 407 7.65 -23.04 6.92
C GLN A 407 6.37 -22.19 6.93
N PHE A 408 5.32 -22.62 7.64
CA PHE A 408 4.05 -21.89 7.75
C PHE A 408 4.24 -20.49 8.34
N ALA A 409 4.91 -20.38 9.50
CA ALA A 409 5.21 -19.12 10.16
C ALA A 409 6.07 -18.18 9.29
N GLY A 410 6.99 -18.73 8.50
CA GLY A 410 7.76 -17.97 7.51
C GLY A 410 6.87 -17.35 6.42
N ARG A 411 5.95 -18.13 5.85
CA ARG A 411 5.03 -17.65 4.79
C ARG A 411 4.00 -16.65 5.30
N CYS A 412 3.49 -16.82 6.51
CA CYS A 412 2.61 -15.83 7.15
C CYS A 412 3.32 -14.48 7.37
N ARG A 413 4.60 -14.51 7.76
CA ARG A 413 5.42 -13.29 7.88
C ARG A 413 5.70 -12.64 6.51
N GLY A 414 6.03 -13.43 5.49
CA GLY A 414 6.29 -12.96 4.12
C GLY A 414 5.09 -12.33 3.43
N SER A 415 3.96 -13.05 3.40
CA SER A 415 2.70 -12.62 2.76
C SER A 415 2.18 -11.28 3.30
N SER A 416 2.23 -11.09 4.62
CA SER A 416 1.77 -9.84 5.23
C SER A 416 2.68 -8.65 4.89
N THR A 417 3.95 -8.90 4.55
CA THR A 417 4.91 -7.86 4.11
C THR A 417 4.67 -7.47 2.65
N SER A 418 4.29 -8.43 1.81
CA SER A 418 3.78 -8.17 0.45
C SER A 418 2.46 -7.39 0.47
N GLY A 419 1.57 -7.68 1.44
CA GLY A 419 0.30 -6.97 1.65
C GLY A 419 0.46 -5.45 1.84
N SER A 420 1.48 -5.01 2.58
CA SER A 420 1.83 -3.59 2.76
C SER A 420 2.21 -2.91 1.43
N SER A 421 3.08 -3.55 0.64
CA SER A 421 3.48 -3.06 -0.69
C SER A 421 2.32 -3.02 -1.68
N SER A 422 1.40 -4.00 -1.60
CA SER A 422 0.21 -4.05 -2.45
C SER A 422 -0.81 -2.95 -2.13
N ALA A 423 -0.99 -2.61 -0.84
CA ALA A 423 -1.85 -1.49 -0.42
C ALA A 423 -1.28 -0.13 -0.87
N CYS A 424 0.04 0.04 -0.83
CA CYS A 424 0.71 1.22 -1.36
C CYS A 424 0.57 1.33 -2.89
N CYS A 425 0.70 0.21 -3.61
CA CYS A 425 0.46 0.15 -5.04
C CYS A 425 -1.01 0.39 -5.43
N ALA A 426 -1.98 -0.06 -4.64
CA ALA A 426 -3.41 0.18 -4.89
C ALA A 426 -3.77 1.66 -4.78
N CYS A 427 -3.24 2.38 -3.79
CA CYS A 427 -3.34 3.83 -3.71
C CYS A 427 -2.69 4.51 -4.94
N THR A 428 -1.51 4.06 -5.32
CA THR A 428 -0.76 4.61 -6.48
C THR A 428 -1.46 4.35 -7.82
N ALA A 429 -2.11 3.20 -7.97
CA ALA A 429 -2.88 2.84 -9.16
C ALA A 429 -4.13 3.73 -9.31
N SER A 430 -4.84 4.02 -8.21
CA SER A 430 -5.98 4.94 -8.24
C SER A 430 -5.58 6.38 -8.67
N ASP A 431 -4.39 6.82 -8.28
CA ASP A 431 -3.81 8.12 -8.68
C ASP A 431 -3.31 8.15 -10.14
N TRP A 432 -3.02 6.97 -10.71
CA TRP A 432 -2.63 6.79 -12.11
C TRP A 432 -3.82 6.64 -13.05
N GLU A 433 -4.90 5.99 -12.62
CA GLU A 433 -6.17 5.93 -13.38
C GLU A 433 -6.74 7.33 -13.64
N THR A 434 -6.47 8.27 -12.74
CA THR A 434 -6.86 9.67 -12.94
C THR A 434 -5.98 10.38 -14.01
N PHE A 435 -4.87 9.78 -14.47
CA PHE A 435 -3.84 10.36 -15.35
C PHE A 435 -4.07 10.15 -16.83
N CYS A 436 -4.51 8.97 -17.24
CA CYS A 436 -4.59 8.63 -18.65
C CYS A 436 -5.94 9.01 -19.31
N SER A 437 -6.86 9.69 -18.60
CA SER A 437 -8.26 9.77 -19.04
C SER A 437 -8.33 10.70 -20.26
N PRO A 438 -8.76 10.21 -21.44
CA PRO A 438 -8.89 11.08 -22.59
C PRO A 438 -9.96 12.13 -22.32
N SER A 439 -9.75 13.35 -22.80
CA SER A 439 -10.83 14.35 -22.84
C SER A 439 -12.01 13.80 -23.64
N PRO A 440 -13.27 13.99 -23.20
CA PRO A 440 -14.40 13.81 -24.10
C PRO A 440 -14.20 14.77 -25.27
N ARG A 441 -14.10 14.23 -26.49
CA ARG A 441 -14.09 15.04 -27.72
C ARG A 441 -15.30 15.98 -27.66
N ARG A 442 -15.04 17.28 -27.80
CA ARG A 442 -16.06 18.33 -28.05
C ARG A 442 -17.07 17.80 -29.07
N SER A 443 -18.30 17.55 -28.64
CA SER A 443 -19.42 17.35 -29.55
C SER A 443 -19.62 18.66 -30.32
N ARG A 444 -19.13 18.70 -31.56
CA ARG A 444 -19.49 19.76 -32.52
C ARG A 444 -21.00 19.75 -32.65
N GLY A 445 -21.64 20.86 -32.27
CA GLY A 445 -23.06 21.08 -32.44
C GLY A 445 -23.44 20.95 -33.91
N ARG A 446 -24.31 19.99 -34.22
CA ARG A 446 -25.09 20.02 -35.46
C ARG A 446 -26.19 21.06 -35.25
N HIS A 447 -26.01 22.24 -35.81
CA HIS A 447 -27.13 23.12 -36.13
C HIS A 447 -28.04 22.37 -37.11
N ARG A 448 -29.20 21.94 -36.63
CA ARG A 448 -30.35 21.62 -37.47
C ARG A 448 -31.13 22.93 -37.63
N GLN A 449 -30.90 23.61 -38.75
CA GLN A 449 -31.91 24.52 -39.30
C GLN A 449 -33.10 23.65 -39.75
N ARG A 450 -34.28 23.95 -39.23
CA ARG A 450 -35.55 23.54 -39.81
C ARG A 450 -36.20 24.79 -40.38
N ASN A 451 -36.40 24.77 -41.71
CA ASN A 451 -37.59 25.36 -42.32
C ASN A 451 -38.82 24.57 -41.86
#